data_AF-A0A2N9NXJ0-F1
#
_entry.id   AF-A0A2N9NXJ0-F1
#
_cell.length_a   1.000
_cell.length_b   1.000
_cell.length_c   1.000
_cell.angle_alpha   90.00
_cell.angle_beta   90.00
_cell.angle_gamma   90.00
#
_symmetry.space_group_name_H-M   'P 1'
#
loop_
_entity.id
_entity.type
_entity.pdbx_description
1 polymer ?
#
loop_
_entity_poly.entity_id
_entity_poly.type
_entity_poly.pdbx_seq_one_letter_code
_entity_poly.pdbx_strand_id
1 'polypeptide(L)'
;MGTTVTLTATATNAGTRFTGWSEDASGTANPLNLVLNTNKVVTANFGVVVPPRLTSLNVSNGVFRFSFTNASGLSFSLFAATNPSVPFSNWTLLSSPLEGPAGVYRVSDTQSASNSQRFFRVRWP
;
A
#
# COMPACT_ATOMS: atom_id res chain seq x y z
N MET A 1 -26.42 30.83 -0.62
CA MET A 1 -26.02 29.82 0.37
C MET A 1 -25.86 28.50 -0.37
N GLY A 2 -24.75 27.79 -0.20
CA GLY A 2 -24.54 26.46 -0.80
C GLY A 2 -24.92 25.34 0.16
N THR A 3 -25.22 24.15 -0.37
CA THR A 3 -25.50 22.95 0.44
C THR A 3 -24.26 22.06 0.46
N THR A 4 -23.87 21.53 1.62
CA THR A 4 -22.79 20.56 1.71
C THR A 4 -23.32 19.15 1.46
N VAL A 5 -22.65 18.41 0.58
CA VAL A 5 -22.87 16.98 0.35
C VAL A 5 -21.60 16.20 0.67
N THR A 6 -21.75 14.93 1.01
CA THR A 6 -20.63 14.02 1.25
C THR A 6 -20.51 13.03 0.09
N LEU A 7 -19.35 13.02 -0.56
CA LEU A 7 -19.00 12.08 -1.61
C LEU A 7 -18.11 10.98 -1.05
N THR A 8 -18.42 9.73 -1.39
CA THR A 8 -17.64 8.56 -1.00
C THR A 8 -17.25 7.79 -2.26
N ALA A 9 -15.96 7.49 -2.40
CA ALA A 9 -15.45 6.65 -3.48
C ALA A 9 -15.15 5.24 -2.93
N THR A 10 -15.82 4.22 -3.47
CA THR A 10 -15.60 2.82 -3.08
C THR A 10 -15.02 2.05 -4.25
N ALA A 11 -13.89 1.40 -4.04
CA ALA A 11 -13.31 0.50 -5.04
C ALA A 11 -14.11 -0.82 -5.06
N THR A 12 -14.72 -1.14 -6.20
CA THR A 12 -15.54 -2.37 -6.38
C THR A 12 -14.77 -3.53 -6.97
N ASN A 13 -13.63 -3.26 -7.60
CA ASN A 13 -12.84 -4.25 -8.32
C ASN A 13 -11.66 -4.69 -7.45
N ALA A 14 -11.38 -5.99 -7.42
CA ALA A 14 -10.24 -6.51 -6.70
C ALA A 14 -8.93 -5.92 -7.25
N GLY A 15 -8.04 -5.52 -6.36
CA GLY A 15 -6.77 -4.89 -6.74
C GLY A 15 -6.93 -3.48 -7.31
N THR A 16 -8.00 -2.75 -7.01
CA THR A 16 -8.05 -1.31 -7.29
C THR A 16 -8.19 -0.52 -6.00
N ARG A 17 -7.73 0.74 -6.04
CA ARG A 17 -7.86 1.67 -4.92
C ARG A 17 -8.21 3.06 -5.41
N PHE A 18 -8.88 3.82 -4.56
CA PHE A 18 -9.10 5.24 -4.78
C PHE A 18 -7.75 5.98 -4.78
N THR A 19 -7.53 6.83 -5.79
CA THR A 19 -6.29 7.63 -5.94
C THR A 19 -6.52 9.12 -5.81
N GLY A 20 -7.77 9.60 -5.89
CA GLY A 20 -8.09 11.02 -5.70
C GLY A 20 -9.31 11.48 -6.48
N TRP A 21 -9.82 12.65 -6.10
CA TRP A 21 -10.86 13.36 -6.83
C TRP A 21 -10.24 14.27 -7.90
N SER A 22 -10.97 14.51 -8.98
CA SER A 22 -10.61 15.49 -10.02
C SER A 22 -11.82 16.28 -10.51
N GLU A 23 -11.58 17.21 -11.44
CA GLU A 23 -12.53 18.21 -11.96
C GLU A 23 -12.87 19.29 -10.92
N ASP A 24 -14.12 19.44 -10.51
CA ASP A 24 -14.54 20.45 -9.52
C ASP A 24 -14.14 20.10 -8.07
N ALA A 25 -13.41 19.00 -7.87
CA ALA A 25 -12.82 18.60 -6.60
C ALA A 25 -11.37 18.15 -6.79
N SER A 26 -10.61 18.06 -5.70
CA SER A 26 -9.23 17.60 -5.72
C SER A 26 -8.84 16.93 -4.39
N GLY A 27 -7.67 16.30 -4.40
CA GLY A 27 -7.11 15.63 -3.22
C GLY A 27 -7.64 14.22 -3.00
N THR A 28 -7.23 13.61 -1.89
CA THR A 28 -7.42 12.18 -1.58
C THR A 28 -8.34 11.94 -0.39
N ALA A 29 -8.98 12.98 0.16
CA ALA A 29 -9.93 12.85 1.25
C ALA A 29 -11.12 11.99 0.82
N ASN A 30 -11.41 10.93 1.56
CA ASN A 30 -12.52 10.02 1.30
C ASN A 30 -13.05 9.50 2.64
N PRO A 31 -14.24 9.95 3.10
CA PRO A 31 -15.21 10.77 2.37
C PRO A 31 -14.77 12.23 2.14
N LEU A 32 -15.28 12.86 1.06
CA LEU A 32 -15.07 14.27 0.72
C LEU A 32 -16.35 15.09 0.98
N ASN A 33 -16.24 16.16 1.75
CA ASN A 33 -17.32 17.13 1.91
C ASN A 33 -17.22 18.21 0.81
N LEU A 34 -18.24 18.32 -0.03
CA LEU A 34 -18.28 19.26 -1.16
C LEU A 34 -19.42 20.26 -0.96
N VAL A 35 -19.14 21.55 -1.13
CA VAL A 35 -20.16 22.60 -1.10
C VAL A 35 -20.73 22.81 -2.50
N LEU A 36 -22.00 22.49 -2.69
CA LEU A 36 -22.77 22.73 -3.90
C LEU A 36 -23.36 24.15 -3.85
N ASN A 37 -22.64 25.08 -4.48
CA ASN A 37 -23.13 26.45 -4.74
C ASN A 37 -23.49 26.68 -6.22
N THR A 38 -23.13 25.74 -7.08
CA THR A 38 -23.30 25.72 -8.54
C THR A 38 -23.36 24.26 -9.00
N ASN A 39 -23.64 24.01 -10.28
CA ASN A 39 -23.47 22.68 -10.86
C ASN A 39 -21.98 22.27 -10.82
N LYS A 40 -21.72 21.02 -10.44
CA LYS A 40 -20.38 20.47 -10.22
C LYS A 40 -20.23 19.14 -10.95
N VAL A 41 -19.09 18.94 -11.61
CA VAL A 41 -18.66 17.65 -12.15
C VAL A 41 -17.48 17.19 -11.31
N VAL A 42 -17.60 16.02 -10.68
CA VAL A 42 -16.54 15.45 -9.84
C VAL A 42 -16.29 14.01 -10.25
N THR A 43 -15.03 13.67 -10.46
CA THR A 43 -14.62 12.32 -10.87
C THR A 43 -13.81 11.65 -9.77
N ALA A 44 -14.19 10.42 -9.41
CA ALA A 44 -13.39 9.55 -8.55
C ALA A 44 -12.38 8.76 -9.39
N ASN A 45 -11.10 8.94 -9.13
CA ASN A 45 -10.04 8.23 -9.83
C ASN A 45 -9.62 6.98 -9.06
N PHE A 46 -9.39 5.88 -9.80
CA PHE A 46 -8.94 4.62 -9.23
C PHE A 46 -7.70 4.11 -9.95
N GLY A 47 -6.73 3.66 -9.17
CA GLY A 47 -5.50 3.04 -9.66
C GLY A 47 -5.49 1.54 -9.38
N VAL A 48 -4.78 0.79 -10.23
CA VAL A 48 -4.57 -0.65 -10.07
C VAL A 48 -3.42 -0.91 -9.10
N VAL A 49 -3.60 -1.91 -8.25
CA VAL A 49 -2.59 -2.50 -7.37
C VAL A 49 -2.25 -3.88 -7.94
N VAL A 50 -1.00 -4.03 -8.37
CA VAL A 50 -0.50 -5.29 -8.94
C VAL A 50 0.34 -6.03 -7.90
N PRO A 51 0.64 -7.33 -8.10
CA PRO A 51 1.62 -8.02 -7.26
C PRO A 51 2.97 -7.27 -7.23
N PRO A 52 3.60 -7.10 -6.06
CA PRO A 52 4.92 -6.48 -5.93
C PRO A 52 5.98 -7.14 -6.82
N ARG A 53 6.82 -6.34 -7.48
CA ARG A 53 7.96 -6.84 -8.27
C ARG A 53 9.25 -6.65 -7.48
N LEU A 54 9.91 -7.74 -7.11
CA LEU A 54 11.19 -7.69 -6.41
C LEU A 54 12.28 -7.10 -7.32
N THR A 55 13.08 -6.16 -6.80
CA THR A 55 14.12 -5.46 -7.59
C THR A 55 15.51 -5.56 -7.00
N SER A 56 15.64 -5.77 -5.69
CA SER A 56 16.95 -5.88 -5.03
C SER A 56 16.88 -6.79 -3.82
N LEU A 57 17.98 -7.50 -3.58
CA LEU A 57 18.22 -8.37 -2.45
C LEU A 57 19.63 -8.10 -1.92
N ASN A 58 19.77 -7.85 -0.62
CA ASN A 58 21.05 -7.63 0.03
C ASN A 58 21.03 -8.21 1.44
N VAL A 59 22.10 -8.91 1.82
CA VAL A 59 22.37 -9.24 3.22
C VAL A 59 23.67 -8.54 3.58
N SER A 60 23.64 -7.74 4.64
CA SER A 60 24.84 -7.08 5.16
C SER A 60 24.71 -6.87 6.66
N ASN A 61 25.78 -7.20 7.40
CA ASN A 61 25.86 -7.10 8.86
C ASN A 61 24.67 -7.76 9.58
N GLY A 62 24.28 -8.97 9.14
CA GLY A 62 23.20 -9.74 9.76
C GLY A 62 21.78 -9.20 9.50
N VAL A 63 21.64 -8.17 8.65
CA VAL A 63 20.36 -7.58 8.25
C VAL A 63 20.07 -7.93 6.80
N PHE A 64 18.94 -8.58 6.56
CA PHE A 64 18.41 -8.83 5.24
C PHE A 64 17.60 -7.61 4.78
N ARG A 65 17.88 -7.15 3.57
CA ARG A 65 17.21 -6.04 2.92
C ARG A 65 16.74 -6.46 1.56
N PHE A 66 15.56 -6.00 1.20
CA PHE A 66 15.09 -6.12 -0.17
C PHE A 66 14.30 -4.89 -0.56
N SER A 67 14.17 -4.70 -1.86
CA SER A 67 13.29 -3.67 -2.43
C SER A 67 12.36 -4.29 -3.43
N PHE A 68 11.16 -3.72 -3.54
CA PHE A 68 10.20 -4.08 -4.57
C PHE A 68 9.55 -2.82 -5.14
N THR A 69 8.97 -2.94 -6.33
CA THR A 69 8.24 -1.86 -6.99
C THR A 69 6.74 -2.12 -7.04
N ASN A 70 5.98 -1.03 -6.96
CA ASN A 70 4.54 -0.97 -7.19
C ASN A 70 4.12 0.47 -7.55
N ALA A 71 2.82 0.71 -7.74
CA ALA A 71 2.28 2.06 -7.81
C ALA A 71 2.65 2.87 -6.55
N SER A 72 3.05 4.13 -6.73
CA SER A 72 3.46 5.02 -5.64
C SER A 72 2.32 5.35 -4.68
N GLY A 73 2.65 5.70 -3.44
CA GLY A 73 1.67 6.06 -2.39
C GLY A 73 0.86 4.87 -1.87
N LEU A 74 1.34 3.65 -2.07
CA LEU A 74 0.78 2.44 -1.46
C LEU A 74 1.37 2.19 -0.07
N SER A 75 0.51 1.70 0.83
CA SER A 75 0.94 1.11 2.09
C SER A 75 0.91 -0.40 1.99
N PHE A 76 1.94 -1.06 2.51
CA PHE A 76 2.02 -2.51 2.58
C PHE A 76 2.31 -2.95 4.02
N SER A 77 1.99 -4.21 4.32
CA SER A 77 2.41 -4.91 5.54
C SER A 77 3.34 -6.05 5.18
N LEU A 78 4.42 -6.20 5.93
CA LEU A 78 5.40 -7.26 5.77
C LEU A 78 5.24 -8.30 6.88
N PHE A 79 5.12 -9.56 6.47
CA PHE A 79 5.05 -10.71 7.36
C PHE A 79 6.22 -11.65 7.11
N ALA A 80 6.64 -12.35 8.15
CA ALA A 80 7.67 -13.39 8.04
C ALA A 80 7.31 -14.67 8.81
N ALA A 81 7.84 -15.79 8.32
CA ALA A 81 7.73 -17.10 8.95
C ALA A 81 9.00 -17.94 8.68
N THR A 82 9.26 -18.95 9.51
CA THR A 82 10.32 -19.95 9.28
C THR A 82 9.82 -21.16 8.50
N ASN A 83 8.50 -21.37 8.44
CA ASN A 83 7.85 -22.42 7.67
C ASN A 83 6.67 -21.79 6.88
N PRO A 84 6.67 -21.83 5.53
CA PRO A 84 5.65 -21.17 4.72
C PRO A 84 4.33 -21.94 4.68
N SER A 85 4.31 -23.20 5.13
CA SER A 85 3.12 -24.05 5.15
C SER A 85 2.20 -23.78 6.34
N VAL A 86 2.63 -22.98 7.33
CA VAL A 86 1.78 -22.64 8.48
C VAL A 86 0.66 -21.66 8.07
N PRO A 87 -0.51 -21.69 8.76
CA PRO A 87 -1.59 -20.74 8.51
C PRO A 87 -1.09 -19.29 8.58
N PHE A 88 -1.65 -18.41 7.76
CA PHE A 88 -1.19 -17.01 7.69
C PHE A 88 -1.34 -16.26 9.02
N SER A 89 -2.28 -16.65 9.88
CA SER A 89 -2.43 -16.14 11.25
C SER A 89 -1.20 -16.37 12.13
N ASN A 90 -0.35 -17.33 11.77
CA ASN A 90 0.86 -17.67 12.52
C ASN A 90 2.12 -16.96 11.96
N TRP A 91 1.97 -16.19 10.88
CA TRP A 91 3.07 -15.37 10.36
C TRP A 91 3.23 -14.13 11.23
N THR A 92 4.46 -13.79 11.56
CA THR A 92 4.77 -12.62 12.39
C THR A 92 4.75 -11.36 11.54
N LEU A 93 3.95 -10.36 11.93
CA LEU A 93 4.02 -9.02 11.35
C LEU A 93 5.35 -8.36 11.76
N LEU A 94 6.16 -7.97 10.78
CA LEU A 94 7.43 -7.30 11.03
C LEU A 94 7.28 -5.78 11.05
N SER A 95 6.78 -5.20 9.96
CA SER A 95 6.65 -3.75 9.77
C SER A 95 5.90 -3.41 8.48
N SER A 96 5.72 -2.12 8.20
CA SER A 96 5.35 -1.64 6.87
C SER A 96 6.60 -1.28 6.04
N PRO A 97 6.72 -1.77 4.79
CA PRO A 97 7.74 -1.31 3.87
C PRO A 97 7.68 0.21 3.65
N LEU A 98 8.85 0.87 3.68
CA LEU A 98 8.95 2.32 3.49
C LEU A 98 9.10 2.64 2.01
N GLU A 99 8.26 3.54 1.49
CA GLU A 99 8.47 4.12 0.17
C GLU A 99 9.64 5.11 0.22
N GLY A 100 10.67 4.86 -0.60
CA GLY A 100 11.78 5.79 -0.78
C GLY A 100 11.51 6.67 -2.00
N PRO A 101 12.12 6.36 -3.16
CA PRO A 101 11.65 6.89 -4.45
C PRO A 101 10.20 6.46 -4.72
N ALA A 102 9.49 7.27 -5.51
CA ALA A 102 8.12 6.97 -5.93
C ALA A 102 8.02 5.55 -6.53
N GLY A 103 7.15 4.73 -5.94
CA GLY A 103 6.90 3.36 -6.35
C GLY A 103 7.97 2.35 -5.95
N VAL A 104 8.98 2.73 -5.16
CA VAL A 104 10.03 1.83 -4.66
C VAL A 104 9.92 1.68 -3.15
N TYR A 105 9.60 0.46 -2.72
CA TYR A 105 9.41 0.11 -1.32
C TYR A 105 10.60 -0.67 -0.81
N ARG A 106 11.13 -0.24 0.33
CA ARG A 106 12.33 -0.80 0.97
C ARG A 106 11.95 -1.54 2.24
N VAL A 107 12.57 -2.70 2.42
CA VAL A 107 12.41 -3.55 3.58
C VAL A 107 13.77 -3.77 4.24
N SER A 108 13.78 -3.76 5.57
CA SER A 108 14.91 -4.20 6.38
C SER A 108 14.40 -5.14 7.47
N ASP A 109 15.00 -6.33 7.54
CA ASP A 109 14.74 -7.33 8.54
C ASP A 109 16.00 -7.52 9.39
N THR A 110 15.96 -7.04 10.63
CA THR A 110 17.09 -7.09 11.58
C THR A 110 17.19 -8.43 12.31
N GLN A 111 16.17 -9.30 12.21
CA GLN A 111 16.15 -10.61 12.85
C GLN A 111 16.63 -11.73 11.90
N SER A 112 17.18 -11.39 10.72
CA SER A 112 17.66 -12.39 9.77
C SER A 112 18.88 -13.18 10.25
N ALA A 113 19.68 -12.63 11.16
CA ALA A 113 20.89 -13.29 11.66
C ALA A 113 20.62 -14.51 12.57
N SER A 114 19.41 -14.65 13.11
CA SER A 114 19.07 -15.72 14.07
C SER A 114 18.34 -16.92 13.45
N ASN A 115 18.03 -16.89 12.15
CA ASN A 115 17.27 -17.94 11.47
C ASN A 115 18.06 -18.49 10.27
N SER A 116 18.17 -19.82 10.17
CA SER A 116 18.81 -20.49 9.02
C SER A 116 18.00 -20.38 7.72
N GLN A 117 16.69 -20.14 7.82
CA GLN A 117 15.80 -19.87 6.70
C GLN A 117 14.61 -18.98 7.13
N ARG A 118 14.21 -18.06 6.25
CA ARG A 118 13.05 -17.19 6.48
C ARG A 118 12.28 -16.93 5.20
N PHE A 119 10.96 -16.90 5.31
CA PHE A 119 10.01 -16.62 4.24
C PHE A 119 9.33 -15.30 4.50
N PHE A 120 9.06 -14.54 3.43
CA PHE A 120 8.47 -13.21 3.52
C PHE A 120 7.20 -13.14 2.68
N ARG A 121 6.21 -12.40 3.19
CA ARG A 121 4.98 -12.09 2.47
C ARG A 121 4.68 -10.61 2.59
N VAL A 122 4.62 -9.93 1.45
CA VAL A 122 4.19 -8.53 1.34
C VAL A 122 2.70 -8.53 1.01
N ARG A 123 1.91 -7.77 1.76
CA ARG A 123 0.46 -7.67 1.59
C ARG A 123 0.05 -6.21 1.41
N TRP A 124 -0.75 -5.95 0.38
CA TRP A 124 -1.54 -4.73 0.28
C TRP A 124 -2.81 -4.88 1.14
N PRO A 125 -3.23 -3.87 1.92
CA PRO A 125 -4.40 -3.89 2.79
C PRO A 125 -5.63 -4.55 2.18
#